data_AF-A0A7V2ADV1-F1
#
_entry.id   AF-A0A7V2ADV1-F1
#
_cell.length_a   1.000
_cell.length_b   1.000
_cell.length_c   1.000
_cell.angle_alpha   90.00
_cell.angle_beta   90.00
_cell.angle_gamma   90.00
#
_symmetry.space_group_name_H-M   'P 1'
#
loop_
_entity.id
_entity.type
_entity.pdbx_description
1 polymer ?
#
loop_
_entity_poly.entity_id
_entity_poly.type
_entity_poly.pdbx_seq_one_letter_code
_entity_poly.pdbx_strand_id
1 'polypeptide(L)'
;DLIEAIADEGFHHHAQRPGSIARLISRTSHPGLRSLDEAQVDVVAQSLDTLLATRWRMPTGGELALAEASRYQAEMEFWLAVDEADLAQLDRLVCEHVAPGRPRPPLSGPAINGMLKGFIDLTVEHDGRYYLIDWKSNWLGPDAAAYTPEALEQAMLDSRYDLQFVLYLVALHRHLRDRLPGYDYDRHVGGAAYVFLRGIEAATDASDNAGVYTCLPDRVLIESLDRLFAGGEVAA
;
A
#
# COMPACT_ATOMS: atom_id res chain seq x y z
N ASP A 1 -7.25 -2.79 13.47
CA ASP A 1 -7.99 -2.03 12.43
C ASP A 1 -9.30 -2.78 12.07
N LEU A 2 -10.30 -2.17 11.42
CA LEU A 2 -11.49 -2.89 10.92
C LEU A 2 -11.16 -3.72 9.66
N ILE A 3 -10.31 -3.22 8.77
CA ILE A 3 -9.90 -3.96 7.57
C ILE A 3 -9.02 -5.15 7.96
N GLU A 4 -8.15 -4.99 8.96
CA GLU A 4 -7.40 -6.09 9.58
C GLU A 4 -8.34 -7.17 10.14
N ALA A 5 -9.36 -6.80 10.91
CA ALA A 5 -10.33 -7.77 11.44
C ALA A 5 -11.05 -8.54 10.32
N ILE A 6 -11.38 -7.88 9.21
CA ILE A 6 -11.94 -8.51 8.02
C ILE A 6 -10.91 -9.45 7.37
N ALA A 7 -9.64 -9.06 7.31
CA ALA A 7 -8.55 -9.88 6.77
C ALA A 7 -8.35 -11.16 7.61
N ASP A 8 -8.40 -11.05 8.94
CA ASP A 8 -8.27 -12.15 9.90
C ASP A 8 -9.43 -13.16 9.79
N GLU A 9 -10.67 -12.68 9.64
CA GLU A 9 -11.84 -13.53 9.42
C GLU A 9 -11.93 -14.05 7.96
N GLY A 10 -11.22 -13.39 7.04
CA GLY A 10 -11.12 -13.73 5.62
C GLY A 10 -11.86 -12.75 4.72
N PHE A 11 -11.17 -12.10 3.79
CA PHE A 11 -11.82 -11.21 2.81
C PHE A 11 -12.93 -11.93 2.02
N HIS A 12 -12.64 -13.14 1.54
CA HIS A 12 -13.60 -13.99 0.85
C HIS A 12 -14.81 -14.36 1.73
N HIS A 13 -14.59 -14.57 3.02
CA HIS A 13 -15.65 -14.91 3.97
C HIS A 13 -16.69 -13.79 4.06
N HIS A 14 -16.22 -12.54 4.18
CA HIS A 14 -17.07 -11.36 4.29
C HIS A 14 -17.78 -11.04 2.98
N ALA A 15 -17.06 -11.12 1.85
CA ALA A 15 -17.62 -10.87 0.52
C ALA A 15 -18.80 -11.81 0.17
N GLN A 16 -18.81 -13.03 0.68
CA GLN A 16 -19.89 -14.00 0.44
C GLN A 16 -21.07 -13.88 1.40
N ARG A 17 -20.97 -13.06 2.46
CA ARG A 17 -21.97 -13.01 3.54
C ARG A 17 -22.47 -11.58 3.73
N PRO A 18 -23.57 -11.20 3.04
CA PRO A 18 -24.21 -9.90 3.22
C PRO A 18 -24.45 -9.56 4.69
N GLY A 19 -24.14 -8.31 5.04
CA GLY A 19 -24.25 -7.78 6.41
C GLY A 19 -23.25 -8.37 7.41
N SER A 20 -22.27 -9.18 6.98
CA SER A 20 -21.23 -9.68 7.88
C SER A 20 -20.39 -8.54 8.45
N ILE A 21 -20.08 -7.53 7.64
CA ILE A 21 -19.31 -6.35 8.05
C ILE A 21 -20.11 -5.49 9.05
N ALA A 22 -21.40 -5.24 8.80
CA ALA A 22 -22.26 -4.55 9.77
C ALA A 22 -22.34 -5.29 11.12
N ARG A 23 -22.42 -6.63 11.09
CA ARG A 23 -22.35 -7.47 12.29
C ARG A 23 -20.98 -7.39 12.98
N LEU A 24 -19.89 -7.30 12.22
CA LEU A 24 -18.55 -7.11 12.77
C LEU A 24 -18.43 -5.75 13.47
N ILE A 25 -18.89 -4.68 12.82
CA ILE A 25 -18.90 -3.31 13.36
C ILE A 25 -19.69 -3.26 14.68
N SER A 26 -20.92 -3.82 14.72
CA SER A 26 -21.74 -3.82 15.95
C SER A 26 -21.11 -4.59 17.12
N ARG A 27 -20.19 -5.52 16.85
CA ARG A 27 -19.48 -6.32 17.88
C ARG A 27 -18.11 -5.78 18.23
N THR A 28 -17.63 -4.75 17.54
CA THR A 28 -16.29 -4.20 17.77
C THR A 28 -16.18 -3.47 19.10
N SER A 29 -14.97 -3.48 19.66
CA SER A 29 -14.62 -2.65 20.82
C SER A 29 -14.02 -1.30 20.42
N HIS A 30 -13.86 -1.03 19.12
CA HIS A 30 -13.24 0.20 18.63
C HIS A 30 -14.09 1.44 19.01
N PRO A 31 -13.57 2.41 19.79
CA PRO A 31 -14.37 3.51 20.33
C PRO A 31 -15.08 4.34 19.26
N GLY A 32 -14.40 4.63 18.15
CA GLY A 32 -14.96 5.41 17.04
C GLY A 32 -16.04 4.68 16.23
N LEU A 33 -16.05 3.34 16.24
CA LEU A 33 -17.08 2.56 15.55
C LEU A 33 -18.30 2.32 16.45
N ARG A 34 -18.12 2.28 17.77
CA ARG A 34 -19.22 2.15 18.74
C ARG A 34 -20.12 3.38 18.83
N SER A 35 -19.60 4.55 18.47
CA SER A 35 -20.38 5.80 18.46
C SER A 35 -21.26 5.95 17.22
N LEU A 36 -21.15 5.04 16.24
CA LEU A 36 -21.92 5.11 15.01
C LEU A 36 -23.37 4.73 15.27
N ASP A 37 -24.30 5.49 14.70
CA ASP A 37 -25.69 5.07 14.60
C ASP A 37 -25.87 4.01 13.50
N GLU A 38 -27.08 3.43 13.40
CA GLU A 38 -27.38 2.37 12.45
C GLU A 38 -27.15 2.79 10.99
N ALA A 39 -27.53 4.01 10.62
CA ALA A 39 -27.35 4.52 9.27
C ALA A 39 -25.86 4.71 8.93
N GLN A 40 -25.06 5.16 9.90
CA GLN A 40 -23.61 5.30 9.75
C GLN A 40 -22.92 3.94 9.64
N VAL A 41 -23.37 2.93 10.41
CA VAL A 41 -22.87 1.55 10.28
C VAL A 41 -23.14 1.02 8.87
N ASP A 42 -24.34 1.24 8.32
CA ASP A 42 -24.69 0.79 6.98
C ASP A 42 -23.80 1.44 5.91
N VAL A 43 -23.53 2.75 6.01
CA VAL A 43 -22.64 3.45 5.08
C VAL A 43 -21.21 2.89 5.13
N VAL A 44 -20.68 2.65 6.33
CA VAL A 44 -19.32 2.09 6.49
C VAL A 44 -19.26 0.65 5.98
N ALA A 45 -20.27 -0.17 6.31
CA ALA A 45 -20.34 -1.55 5.84
C ALA A 45 -20.42 -1.61 4.31
N GLN A 46 -21.27 -0.79 3.70
CA GLN A 46 -21.40 -0.69 2.25
C GLN A 46 -20.08 -0.26 1.58
N SER A 47 -19.38 0.72 2.17
CA SER A 47 -18.08 1.18 1.66
C SER A 47 -17.03 0.07 1.68
N LEU A 48 -17.04 -0.76 2.73
CA LEU A 48 -16.13 -1.90 2.86
C LEU A 48 -16.53 -3.06 1.94
N ASP A 49 -17.83 -3.34 1.78
CA ASP A 49 -18.32 -4.31 0.79
C ASP A 49 -17.89 -3.90 -0.63
N THR A 50 -17.99 -2.60 -0.96
CA THR A 50 -17.46 -2.04 -2.22
C THR A 50 -15.95 -2.29 -2.31
N LEU A 51 -15.17 -1.93 -1.28
CA LEU A 51 -13.72 -2.18 -1.25
C LEU A 51 -13.35 -3.65 -1.51
N LEU A 52 -14.07 -4.59 -0.91
CA LEU A 52 -13.79 -6.02 -1.08
C LEU A 52 -14.07 -6.50 -2.51
N ALA A 53 -15.11 -5.95 -3.15
CA ALA A 53 -15.58 -6.36 -4.48
C ALA A 53 -14.88 -5.62 -5.63
N THR A 54 -14.41 -4.39 -5.40
CA THR A 54 -13.74 -3.57 -6.40
C THR A 54 -12.49 -4.29 -6.90
N ARG A 55 -12.42 -4.46 -8.22
CA ARG A 55 -11.20 -4.87 -8.92
C ARG A 55 -10.42 -3.63 -9.33
N TRP A 56 -9.13 -3.59 -9.06
CA TRP A 56 -8.24 -2.57 -9.61
C TRP A 56 -7.09 -3.21 -10.36
N ARG A 57 -6.52 -2.48 -11.33
CA ARG A 57 -5.41 -2.99 -12.14
C ARG A 57 -4.12 -2.97 -11.34
N MET A 58 -3.36 -4.05 -11.42
CA MET A 58 -2.07 -4.16 -10.72
C MET A 58 -0.94 -3.61 -11.60
N PRO A 59 0.18 -3.14 -11.01
CA PRO A 59 1.30 -2.58 -11.78
C PRO A 59 1.86 -3.51 -12.86
N THR A 60 1.84 -4.83 -12.61
CA THR A 60 2.34 -5.85 -13.53
C THR A 60 1.31 -6.29 -14.58
N GLY A 61 0.16 -5.63 -14.64
CA GLY A 61 -1.02 -6.08 -15.39
C GLY A 61 -1.90 -7.05 -14.61
N GLY A 62 -3.08 -7.32 -15.15
CA GLY A 62 -4.14 -8.04 -14.45
C GLY A 62 -4.92 -7.14 -13.48
N GLU A 63 -5.93 -7.72 -12.83
CA GLU A 63 -6.79 -7.04 -11.88
C GLU A 63 -7.01 -7.92 -10.65
N LEU A 64 -7.01 -7.30 -9.47
CA LEU A 64 -7.22 -7.98 -8.19
C LEU A 64 -8.35 -7.31 -7.42
N ALA A 65 -9.24 -8.12 -6.84
CA ALA A 65 -10.15 -7.72 -5.77
C ALA A 65 -9.77 -8.44 -4.47
N LEU A 66 -9.94 -7.79 -3.32
CA LEU A 66 -9.60 -8.40 -2.02
C LEU A 66 -10.41 -9.66 -1.75
N ALA A 67 -11.67 -9.71 -2.21
CA ALA A 67 -12.52 -10.90 -2.12
C ALA A 67 -11.94 -12.16 -2.78
N GLU A 68 -10.95 -12.00 -3.67
CA GLU A 68 -10.27 -13.07 -4.39
C GLU A 68 -8.87 -13.39 -3.85
N ALA A 69 -8.35 -12.54 -2.95
CA ALA A 69 -7.06 -12.75 -2.33
C ALA A 69 -7.13 -14.00 -1.43
N SER A 70 -6.31 -15.00 -1.74
CA SER A 70 -6.26 -16.27 -0.99
C SER A 70 -5.00 -16.42 -0.15
N ARG A 71 -3.97 -15.63 -0.44
CA ARG A 71 -2.68 -15.64 0.25
C ARG A 71 -2.28 -14.22 0.55
N TYR A 72 -2.34 -13.86 1.82
CA TYR A 72 -1.99 -12.52 2.27
C TYR A 72 -1.58 -12.53 3.74
N GLN A 73 -0.94 -11.43 4.15
CA GLN A 73 -0.60 -11.12 5.53
C GLN A 73 -1.05 -9.69 5.80
N ALA A 74 -1.97 -9.51 6.74
CA ALA A 74 -2.33 -8.20 7.27
C ALA A 74 -1.31 -7.74 8.32
N GLU A 75 -1.13 -6.42 8.44
CA GLU A 75 -0.25 -5.75 9.42
C GLU A 75 1.13 -6.40 9.54
N MET A 76 1.81 -6.62 8.41
CA MET A 76 3.13 -7.23 8.39
C MET A 76 4.16 -6.27 9.00
N GLU A 77 4.63 -6.59 10.21
CA GLU A 77 5.74 -5.90 10.87
C GLU A 77 7.06 -6.19 10.14
N PHE A 78 7.86 -5.15 9.95
CA PHE A 78 9.24 -5.29 9.46
C PHE A 78 10.23 -4.48 10.28
N TRP A 79 11.47 -4.93 10.20
CA TRP A 79 12.64 -4.29 10.78
C TRP A 79 13.72 -4.19 9.71
N LEU A 80 14.16 -2.97 9.42
CA LEU A 80 15.17 -2.69 8.41
C LEU A 80 16.37 -2.04 9.09
N ALA A 81 17.48 -2.77 9.17
CA ALA A 81 18.74 -2.22 9.63
C ALA A 81 19.27 -1.22 8.60
N VAL A 82 19.68 -0.06 9.09
CA VAL A 82 20.21 1.05 8.31
C VAL A 82 21.52 1.51 8.92
N ASP A 83 22.59 1.46 8.13
CA ASP A 83 23.94 1.90 8.51
C ASP A 83 24.26 3.24 7.84
N GLU A 84 24.20 4.32 8.63
CA GLU A 84 24.54 5.70 8.24
C GLU A 84 24.03 6.16 6.85
N ALA A 85 22.77 5.85 6.51
CA ALA A 85 22.21 6.19 5.21
C ALA A 85 21.98 7.70 5.05
N ASP A 86 22.59 8.28 4.01
CA ASP A 86 22.44 9.68 3.63
C ASP A 86 21.02 9.96 3.09
N LEU A 87 20.29 10.89 3.73
CA LEU A 87 18.92 11.24 3.37
C LEU A 87 18.82 11.93 2.02
N ALA A 88 19.80 12.75 1.64
CA ALA A 88 19.80 13.45 0.36
C ALA A 88 20.08 12.48 -0.79
N GLN A 89 20.87 11.44 -0.56
CA GLN A 89 21.05 10.34 -1.51
C GLN A 89 19.79 9.48 -1.63
N LEU A 90 19.17 9.09 -0.50
CA LEU A 90 17.88 8.41 -0.48
C LEU A 90 16.82 9.20 -1.26
N ASP A 91 16.70 10.51 -0.99
CA ASP A 91 15.73 11.38 -1.64
C ASP A 91 15.95 11.48 -3.16
N ARG A 92 17.20 11.66 -3.59
CA ARG A 92 17.56 11.69 -5.02
C ARG A 92 17.17 10.40 -5.72
N LEU A 93 17.56 9.25 -5.18
CA LEU A 93 17.25 7.95 -5.77
C LEU A 93 15.73 7.76 -5.93
N VAL A 94 14.95 8.06 -4.90
CA VAL A 94 13.49 7.96 -5.00
C VAL A 94 12.93 8.95 -6.04
N CYS A 95 13.39 10.19 -6.07
CA CYS A 95 12.92 11.20 -7.02
C CYS A 95 13.31 10.90 -8.48
N GLU A 96 14.45 10.25 -8.72
CA GLU A 96 14.91 9.87 -10.06
C GLU A 96 14.10 8.71 -10.65
N HIS A 97 13.67 7.79 -9.79
CA HIS A 97 13.01 6.55 -10.23
C HIS A 97 11.47 6.58 -10.09
N VAL A 98 10.92 7.38 -9.17
CA VAL A 98 9.47 7.44 -8.92
C VAL A 98 8.94 8.83 -9.29
N ALA A 99 8.12 8.88 -10.34
CA ALA A 99 7.50 10.11 -10.86
C ALA A 99 8.53 11.24 -11.12
N PRO A 100 9.56 11.00 -11.96
CA PRO A 100 10.68 11.92 -12.12
C PRO A 100 10.24 13.32 -12.57
N GLY A 101 10.87 14.35 -11.97
CA GLY A 101 10.57 15.75 -12.24
C GLY A 101 9.29 16.29 -11.59
N ARG A 102 8.54 15.46 -10.87
CA ARG A 102 7.32 15.89 -10.17
C ARG A 102 7.66 16.47 -8.78
N PRO A 103 7.08 17.63 -8.42
CA PRO A 103 7.41 18.32 -7.17
C PRO A 103 6.95 17.51 -5.95
N ARG A 104 7.79 17.47 -4.91
CA ARG A 104 7.46 16.89 -3.60
C ARG A 104 8.33 17.54 -2.51
N PRO A 105 7.90 17.54 -1.24
CA PRO A 105 8.72 18.06 -0.14
C PRO A 105 10.07 17.32 -0.07
N PRO A 106 11.23 18.01 -0.01
CA PRO A 106 12.53 17.34 0.05
C PRO A 106 12.73 16.64 1.40
N LEU A 107 13.51 15.56 1.41
CA LEU A 107 13.98 15.01 2.70
C LEU A 107 15.10 15.89 3.26
N SER A 108 14.98 16.25 4.53
CA SER A 108 15.97 17.03 5.24
C SER A 108 16.22 16.43 6.61
N GLY A 109 17.48 16.28 7.00
CA GLY A 109 17.85 15.77 8.31
C GLY A 109 19.24 15.15 8.33
N PRO A 110 19.70 14.70 9.52
CA PRO A 110 20.90 13.90 9.63
C PRO A 110 20.72 12.53 8.96
N ALA A 111 21.82 11.84 8.66
CA ALA A 111 21.80 10.45 8.21
C ALA A 111 20.95 9.56 9.14
N ILE A 112 20.24 8.58 8.57
CA ILE A 112 19.53 7.56 9.36
C ILE A 112 20.55 6.49 9.75
N ASN A 113 20.64 6.21 11.04
CA ASN A 113 21.43 5.11 11.56
C ASN A 113 20.61 4.34 12.60
N GLY A 114 20.65 3.00 12.54
CA GLY A 114 19.97 2.11 13.46
C GLY A 114 18.95 1.22 12.78
N MET A 115 17.72 1.21 13.28
CA MET A 115 16.69 0.28 12.86
C MET A 115 15.39 1.02 12.52
N LEU A 116 14.92 0.88 11.29
CA LEU A 116 13.60 1.34 10.88
C LEU A 116 12.58 0.25 11.16
N LYS A 117 11.59 0.57 11.98
CA LYS A 117 10.42 -0.27 12.24
C LYS A 117 9.23 0.29 11.48
N GLY A 118 8.45 -0.57 10.85
CA GLY A 118 7.18 -0.22 10.24
C GLY A 118 6.23 -1.39 10.15
N PHE A 119 5.02 -1.07 9.69
CA PHE A 119 3.94 -2.03 9.48
C PHE A 119 3.39 -1.78 8.07
N ILE A 120 3.25 -2.86 7.32
CA ILE A 120 2.59 -2.86 6.01
C ILE A 120 1.15 -3.32 6.24
N ASP A 121 0.18 -2.50 5.87
CA ASP A 121 -1.24 -2.80 6.11
C ASP A 121 -1.66 -4.16 5.53
N LEU A 122 -1.25 -4.45 4.29
CA LEU A 122 -1.51 -5.74 3.66
C LEU A 122 -0.43 -6.11 2.64
N THR A 123 0.08 -7.34 2.74
CA THR A 123 0.91 -7.97 1.69
C THR A 123 0.11 -9.11 1.07
N VAL A 124 -0.05 -9.12 -0.26
CA VAL A 124 -0.82 -10.16 -0.97
C VAL A 124 0.07 -10.88 -1.97
N GLU A 125 -0.05 -12.19 -2.06
CA GLU A 125 0.48 -12.99 -3.17
C GLU A 125 -0.63 -13.28 -4.17
N HIS A 126 -0.38 -12.92 -5.43
CA HIS A 126 -1.28 -13.17 -6.56
C HIS A 126 -0.46 -13.55 -7.79
N ASP A 127 -0.79 -14.68 -8.41
CA ASP A 127 -0.10 -15.23 -9.59
C ASP A 127 1.44 -15.32 -9.44
N GLY A 128 1.91 -15.68 -8.25
CA GLY A 128 3.34 -15.82 -7.92
C GLY A 128 4.07 -14.50 -7.67
N ARG A 129 3.34 -13.38 -7.61
CA ARG A 129 3.86 -12.04 -7.35
C ARG A 129 3.34 -11.50 -6.03
N TYR A 130 4.19 -10.79 -5.30
CA TYR A 130 3.89 -10.17 -4.02
C TYR A 130 3.64 -8.68 -4.20
N TYR A 131 2.51 -8.20 -3.70
CA TYR A 131 2.06 -6.83 -3.77
C TYR A 131 1.88 -6.26 -2.38
N LEU A 132 2.22 -4.99 -2.21
CA LEU A 132 1.89 -4.21 -1.03
C LEU A 132 0.59 -3.46 -1.27
N ILE A 133 -0.30 -3.43 -0.29
CA ILE A 133 -1.51 -2.63 -0.31
C ILE A 133 -1.57 -1.81 0.98
N ASP A 134 -1.84 -0.51 0.85
CA ASP A 134 -1.91 0.45 1.96
C ASP A 134 -3.18 1.30 1.82
N TRP A 135 -3.85 1.58 2.94
CA TRP A 135 -5.13 2.27 2.97
C TRP A 135 -4.97 3.75 3.31
N LYS A 136 -5.46 4.64 2.45
CA LYS A 136 -5.43 6.09 2.65
C LYS A 136 -6.82 6.67 2.84
N SER A 137 -7.02 7.38 3.95
CA SER A 137 -8.29 8.07 4.25
C SER A 137 -8.31 9.54 3.80
N ASN A 138 -7.35 9.95 2.96
CA ASN A 138 -7.18 11.32 2.49
C ASN A 138 -8.45 11.83 1.78
N TRP A 139 -8.84 13.06 2.09
CA TRP A 139 -9.95 13.74 1.42
C TRP A 139 -9.40 14.56 0.25
N LEU A 140 -9.76 14.20 -0.98
CA LEU A 140 -9.35 14.91 -2.20
C LEU A 140 -10.49 15.73 -2.81
N GLY A 141 -11.72 15.45 -2.40
CA GLY A 141 -12.92 16.17 -2.79
C GLY A 141 -14.19 15.44 -2.35
N PRO A 142 -15.36 15.97 -2.74
CA PRO A 142 -16.64 15.50 -2.23
C PRO A 142 -17.15 14.21 -2.89
N ASP A 143 -16.63 13.84 -4.07
CA ASP A 143 -17.11 12.72 -4.86
C ASP A 143 -15.99 11.98 -5.60
N ALA A 144 -16.34 10.89 -6.28
CA ALA A 144 -15.43 10.03 -7.04
C ALA A 144 -14.61 10.80 -8.10
N ALA A 145 -15.15 11.88 -8.67
CA ALA A 145 -14.45 12.65 -9.70
C ALA A 145 -13.26 13.45 -9.16
N ALA A 146 -13.12 13.58 -7.84
CA ALA A 146 -11.96 14.17 -7.20
C ALA A 146 -10.77 13.21 -7.04
N TYR A 147 -10.97 11.91 -7.25
CA TYR A 147 -9.97 10.85 -7.03
C TYR A 147 -9.34 10.37 -8.35
N THR A 148 -9.03 11.31 -9.24
CA THR A 148 -8.39 11.03 -10.53
C THR A 148 -6.94 10.59 -10.36
N PRO A 149 -6.34 9.86 -11.32
CA PRO A 149 -4.94 9.46 -11.26
C PRO A 149 -3.96 10.61 -10.96
N GLU A 150 -4.18 11.78 -11.56
CA GLU A 150 -3.35 12.98 -11.31
C GLU A 150 -3.49 13.49 -9.87
N ALA A 151 -4.71 13.52 -9.34
CA ALA A 151 -4.96 13.95 -7.96
C ALA A 151 -4.37 12.96 -6.95
N LEU A 152 -4.45 11.66 -7.23
CA LEU A 152 -3.83 10.63 -6.41
C LEU A 152 -2.30 10.76 -6.42
N GLU A 153 -1.68 10.91 -7.59
CA GLU A 153 -0.24 11.09 -7.69
C GLU A 153 0.22 12.32 -6.90
N GLN A 154 -0.46 13.46 -7.04
CA GLN A 154 -0.14 14.65 -6.27
C GLN A 154 -0.23 14.40 -4.76
N ALA A 155 -1.30 13.74 -4.29
CA ALA A 155 -1.46 13.40 -2.88
C ALA A 155 -0.37 12.44 -2.36
N MET A 156 0.03 11.47 -3.19
CA MET A 156 1.13 10.54 -2.91
C MET A 156 2.46 11.28 -2.70
N LEU A 157 2.75 12.24 -3.59
CA LEU A 157 3.99 13.02 -3.57
C LEU A 157 4.01 14.04 -2.42
N ASP A 158 2.91 14.75 -2.19
CA ASP A 158 2.80 15.76 -1.11
C ASP A 158 3.02 15.14 0.27
N SER A 159 2.53 13.92 0.48
CA SER A 159 2.63 13.20 1.76
C SER A 159 3.86 12.31 1.87
N ARG A 160 4.73 12.30 0.84
CA ARG A 160 5.87 11.40 0.72
C ARG A 160 5.54 9.91 0.88
N TYR A 161 4.36 9.50 0.39
CA TYR A 161 3.97 8.09 0.33
C TYR A 161 4.80 7.32 -0.70
N ASP A 162 5.42 8.03 -1.67
CA ASP A 162 6.46 7.51 -2.55
C ASP A 162 7.63 6.89 -1.78
N LEU A 163 8.16 7.62 -0.79
CA LEU A 163 9.21 7.12 0.08
C LEU A 163 8.71 5.95 0.92
N GLN A 164 7.50 6.05 1.47
CA GLN A 164 6.91 5.01 2.30
C GLN A 164 6.86 3.66 1.57
N PHE A 165 6.25 3.62 0.37
CA PHE A 165 6.11 2.34 -0.32
C PHE A 165 7.45 1.80 -0.81
N VAL A 166 8.41 2.66 -1.16
CA VAL A 166 9.75 2.23 -1.56
C VAL A 166 10.46 1.55 -0.39
N LEU A 167 10.38 2.13 0.83
CA LEU A 167 10.94 1.50 2.03
C LEU A 167 10.28 0.15 2.32
N TYR A 168 8.96 0.07 2.16
CA TYR A 168 8.23 -1.18 2.34
C TYR A 168 8.63 -2.23 1.29
N LEU A 169 8.87 -1.83 0.04
CA LEU A 169 9.35 -2.71 -1.01
C LEU A 169 10.78 -3.19 -0.76
N VAL A 170 11.67 -2.36 -0.20
CA VAL A 170 13.01 -2.80 0.23
C VAL A 170 12.90 -3.85 1.35
N ALA A 171 12.01 -3.62 2.33
CA ALA A 171 11.77 -4.59 3.39
C ALA A 171 11.20 -5.92 2.84
N LEU A 172 10.22 -5.85 1.94
CA LEU A 172 9.67 -7.02 1.26
C LEU A 172 10.74 -7.74 0.41
N HIS A 173 11.56 -7.00 -0.33
CA HIS A 173 12.66 -7.53 -1.13
C HIS A 173 13.61 -8.37 -0.27
N ARG A 174 14.09 -7.83 0.86
CA ARG A 174 14.93 -8.57 1.81
C ARG A 174 14.21 -9.80 2.36
N HIS A 175 12.96 -9.65 2.78
CA HIS A 175 12.17 -10.73 3.35
C HIS A 175 11.99 -11.90 2.37
N LEU A 176 11.64 -11.61 1.11
CA LEU A 176 11.48 -12.62 0.08
C LEU A 176 12.82 -13.25 -0.32
N ARG A 177 13.89 -12.46 -0.43
CA ARG A 177 15.24 -12.97 -0.72
C ARG A 177 15.69 -14.02 0.30
N ASP A 178 15.36 -13.82 1.57
CA ASP A 178 15.77 -14.73 2.64
C ASP A 178 14.91 -16.00 2.72
N ARG A 179 13.66 -15.95 2.23
CA ARG A 179 12.68 -17.03 2.46
C ARG A 179 12.20 -17.76 1.21
N LEU A 180 12.27 -17.13 0.04
CA LEU A 180 11.75 -17.68 -1.20
C LEU A 180 12.91 -18.26 -2.04
N PRO A 181 13.01 -19.60 -2.17
CA PRO A 181 14.04 -20.20 -3.01
C PRO A 181 13.95 -19.73 -4.46
N GLY A 182 15.09 -19.32 -5.03
CA GLY A 182 15.12 -18.79 -6.40
C GLY A 182 14.45 -17.43 -6.57
N TYR A 183 14.38 -16.63 -5.49
CA TYR A 183 13.89 -15.26 -5.53
C TYR A 183 14.58 -14.44 -6.63
N ASP A 184 13.78 -13.61 -7.27
CA ASP A 184 14.15 -12.67 -8.31
C ASP A 184 13.14 -11.51 -8.26
N TYR A 185 13.62 -10.27 -8.26
CA TYR A 185 12.78 -9.08 -8.07
C TYR A 185 11.74 -8.94 -9.18
N ASP A 186 12.14 -8.98 -10.45
CA ASP A 186 11.24 -8.73 -11.59
C ASP A 186 10.20 -9.85 -11.76
N ARG A 187 10.50 -11.06 -11.25
CA ARG A 187 9.56 -12.17 -11.24
C ARG A 187 8.59 -12.14 -10.07
N HIS A 188 9.06 -11.82 -8.87
CA HIS A 188 8.28 -12.07 -7.64
C HIS A 188 7.75 -10.79 -6.99
N VAL A 189 8.29 -9.61 -7.27
CA VAL A 189 7.73 -8.35 -6.77
C VAL A 189 6.74 -7.81 -7.79
N GLY A 190 5.55 -7.47 -7.30
CA GLY A 190 4.45 -6.96 -8.10
C GLY A 190 4.23 -5.44 -7.94
N GLY A 191 4.85 -4.84 -6.93
CA GLY A 191 4.78 -3.40 -6.65
C GLY A 191 3.84 -3.09 -5.49
N ALA A 192 3.31 -1.87 -5.48
CA ALA A 192 2.44 -1.35 -4.44
C ALA A 192 1.15 -0.76 -5.02
N ALA A 193 0.07 -0.86 -4.25
CA ALA A 193 -1.21 -0.22 -4.50
C ALA A 193 -1.65 0.57 -3.25
N TYR A 194 -1.93 1.85 -3.43
CA TYR A 194 -2.36 2.76 -2.37
C TYR A 194 -3.83 3.09 -2.64
N VAL A 195 -4.70 2.55 -1.80
CA VAL A 195 -6.14 2.58 -1.99
C VAL A 195 -6.72 3.75 -1.20
N PHE A 196 -7.26 4.74 -1.90
CA PHE A 196 -7.90 5.89 -1.28
C PHE A 196 -9.34 5.51 -0.93
N LEU A 197 -9.58 5.14 0.33
CA LEU A 197 -10.86 4.56 0.78
C LEU A 197 -12.08 5.44 0.45
N ARG A 198 -11.92 6.76 0.51
CA ARG A 198 -12.98 7.74 0.18
C ARG A 198 -13.28 7.86 -1.33
N GLY A 199 -12.37 7.37 -2.17
CA GLY A 199 -12.47 7.38 -3.63
C GLY A 199 -12.64 6.00 -4.22
N ILE A 200 -12.89 4.95 -3.43
CA ILE A 200 -12.93 3.57 -3.92
C ILE A 200 -14.07 3.33 -4.92
N GLU A 201 -15.14 4.11 -4.85
CA GLU A 201 -16.22 4.11 -5.84
C GLU A 201 -15.75 4.64 -7.21
N ALA A 202 -14.70 5.47 -7.26
CA ALA A 202 -14.11 5.88 -8.54
C ALA A 202 -13.47 4.68 -9.26
N ALA A 203 -13.01 3.68 -8.52
CA ALA A 203 -12.35 2.50 -9.08
C ALA A 203 -13.32 1.49 -9.71
N THR A 204 -14.62 1.55 -9.40
CA THR A 204 -15.59 0.56 -9.91
C THR A 204 -15.96 0.79 -11.38
N ASP A 205 -15.89 2.04 -11.85
CA ASP A 205 -16.36 2.44 -13.19
C ASP A 205 -15.22 2.84 -14.15
N ALA A 206 -14.00 3.01 -13.65
CA ALA A 206 -12.96 3.72 -14.38
C ALA A 206 -11.86 2.79 -14.92
N SER A 207 -11.59 2.88 -16.22
CA SER A 207 -10.51 2.13 -16.90
C SER A 207 -9.09 2.61 -16.54
N ASP A 208 -8.97 3.63 -15.69
CA ASP A 208 -7.74 4.38 -15.41
C ASP A 208 -7.26 4.25 -13.95
N ASN A 209 -7.80 3.29 -13.17
CA ASN A 209 -7.48 3.11 -11.74
C ASN A 209 -7.78 4.35 -10.86
N ALA A 210 -8.78 5.18 -11.20
CA ALA A 210 -9.26 6.21 -10.28
C ALA A 210 -9.54 5.61 -8.88
N GLY A 211 -9.22 6.34 -7.81
CA GLY A 211 -9.28 5.84 -6.43
C GLY A 211 -8.13 4.93 -5.96
N VAL A 212 -7.30 4.37 -6.84
CA VAL A 212 -6.15 3.51 -6.47
C VAL A 212 -4.88 3.93 -7.19
N TYR A 213 -3.89 4.43 -6.44
CA TYR A 213 -2.56 4.69 -6.98
C TYR A 213 -1.77 3.39 -7.03
N THR A 214 -1.10 3.09 -8.14
CA THR A 214 -0.30 1.87 -8.28
C THR A 214 1.09 2.19 -8.84
N CYS A 215 2.13 1.56 -8.29
CA CYS A 215 3.50 1.77 -8.74
C CYS A 215 4.32 0.48 -8.59
N LEU A 216 5.17 0.19 -9.56
CA LEU A 216 6.24 -0.80 -9.46
C LEU A 216 7.56 -0.12 -9.77
N PRO A 217 8.33 0.27 -8.75
CA PRO A 217 9.69 0.74 -8.94
C PRO A 217 10.55 -0.33 -9.61
N ASP A 218 11.50 0.10 -10.42
CA ASP A 218 12.46 -0.82 -11.01
C ASP A 218 13.39 -1.44 -9.96
N ARG A 219 14.00 -2.56 -10.35
CA ARG A 219 14.98 -3.29 -9.54
C ARG A 219 16.16 -2.41 -9.13
N VAL A 220 16.59 -1.50 -10.00
CA VAL A 220 17.78 -0.67 -9.78
C VAL A 220 17.56 0.23 -8.58
N LEU A 221 16.39 0.85 -8.42
CA LEU A 221 16.05 1.62 -7.23
C LEU A 221 16.14 0.77 -5.97
N ILE A 222 15.45 -0.37 -5.94
CA ILE A 222 15.32 -1.21 -4.74
C ILE A 222 16.67 -1.77 -4.30
N GLU A 223 17.49 -2.27 -5.23
CA GLU A 223 18.83 -2.78 -4.93
C GLU A 223 19.82 -1.67 -4.56
N SER A 224 19.64 -0.45 -5.10
CA SER A 224 20.47 0.70 -4.72
C SER A 224 20.16 1.17 -3.31
N LEU A 225 18.89 1.19 -2.92
CA LEU A 225 18.49 1.50 -1.55
C LEU A 225 18.84 0.38 -0.57
N ASP A 226 18.73 -0.88 -0.98
CA ASP A 226 19.20 -2.02 -0.18
C ASP A 226 20.68 -1.87 0.19
N ARG A 227 21.52 -1.48 -0.79
CA ARG A 227 22.95 -1.20 -0.58
C ARG A 227 23.19 0.04 0.27
N LEU A 228 22.46 1.13 0.03
CA LEU A 228 22.56 2.36 0.82
C LEU A 228 22.30 2.07 2.31
N PHE A 229 21.29 1.27 2.63
CA PHE A 229 20.99 0.90 4.01
C PHE A 229 21.98 -0.09 4.63
N ALA A 230 22.78 -0.78 3.81
CA ALA A 230 23.85 -1.65 4.27
C ALA A 230 25.20 -0.93 4.44
N GLY A 231 25.24 0.41 4.33
CA GLY A 231 26.47 1.20 4.40
C GLY A 231 27.36 1.10 3.15
N GLY A 232 26.83 0.54 2.06
CA GLY A 232 27.57 0.40 0.81
C GLY A 232 27.53 1.66 -0.05
N GLU A 233 28.59 1.91 -0.82
CA GLU A 233 28.57 2.94 -1.86
C GLU A 233 27.53 2.58 -2.94
N VAL A 234 26.57 3.47 -3.19
CA VAL A 234 25.65 3.34 -4.33
C VAL A 234 26.38 3.84 -5.57
N ALA A 235 26.47 2.99 -6.60
CA ALA A 235 27.03 3.39 -7.88
C ALA A 235 26.18 4.50 -8.50
N ALA A 236 26.84 5.58 -8.93
CA ALA A 236 26.24 6.74 -9.59
C ALA A 236 25.73 6.42 -11.01
#